data_AF-A0A7S2BR67-F1
#
_entry.id   AF-A0A7S2BR67-F1
#
_cell.length_a   1.000
_cell.length_b   1.000
_cell.length_c   1.000
_cell.angle_alpha   90.00
_cell.angle_beta   90.00
_cell.angle_gamma   90.00
#
_symmetry.space_group_name_H-M   'P 1'
#
loop_
_entity.id
_entity.type
_entity.pdbx_description
1 polymer ?
#
loop_
_entity_poly.entity_id
_entity_poly.type
_entity_poly.pdbx_seq_one_letter_code
_entity_poly.pdbx_strand_id
1 'polypeptide(L)'
;AYTSLDGEASCGRATQGFYWDAIVQAPRECPDGATCDSPEGTVLATIAIKPDYYRLALSSTQVYKCGTGNCLGGLGNTTTCREGSGGVLCAVCDDKYYLKS
;
A
#
# COMPACT_ATOMS: atom_id res chain seq x y z
N ALA A 1 12.43 5.47 21.42
CA ALA A 1 12.32 6.10 20.09
C ALA A 1 13.47 5.54 19.28
N TYR A 2 13.22 5.03 18.07
CA TYR A 2 14.20 4.26 17.30
C TYR A 2 14.40 4.93 15.94
N THR A 3 15.65 5.25 15.58
CA THR A 3 15.97 5.87 14.29
C THR A 3 17.14 5.16 13.60
N SER A 4 17.24 5.33 12.28
CA SER A 4 18.28 4.76 11.41
C SER A 4 19.35 5.80 11.10
N LEU A 5 19.80 6.54 12.12
CA LEU A 5 20.86 7.54 11.98
C LEU A 5 22.24 6.89 12.05
N ASP A 6 23.22 7.50 11.38
CA ASP A 6 24.61 7.06 11.38
C ASP A 6 25.16 7.05 12.83
N GLY A 7 25.65 5.89 13.28
CA GLY A 7 26.14 5.67 14.66
C GLY A 7 25.14 5.05 15.65
N GLU A 8 23.92 4.70 15.25
CA GLU A 8 22.91 4.10 16.14
C GLU A 8 22.86 2.55 16.01
N ALA A 9 22.96 1.83 17.14
CA ALA A 9 23.06 0.35 17.18
C ALA A 9 21.74 -0.40 16.93
N SER A 10 20.64 0.30 16.65
CA SER A 10 19.32 -0.30 16.44
C SER A 10 18.66 0.20 15.16
N CYS A 11 18.43 -0.71 14.20
CA CYS A 11 17.77 -0.45 12.91
C CYS A 11 16.25 -0.28 13.03
N GLY A 12 15.76 0.78 13.70
CA GLY A 12 14.31 0.99 13.90
C GLY A 12 13.56 1.66 12.76
N ARG A 13 14.24 1.99 11.65
CA ARG A 13 13.66 2.69 10.50
C ARG A 13 13.99 1.93 9.23
N ALA A 14 12.98 1.70 8.42
CA ALA A 14 13.17 1.20 7.08
C ALA A 14 13.67 2.34 6.18
N THR A 15 14.81 2.11 5.54
CA THR A 15 15.43 3.02 4.57
C THR A 15 14.68 2.98 3.24
N GLN A 16 15.09 3.82 2.29
CA GLN A 16 14.51 3.85 0.94
C GLN A 16 14.41 2.45 0.33
N GLY A 17 13.26 2.13 -0.26
CA GLY A 17 12.99 0.81 -0.82
C GLY A 17 12.58 -0.26 0.20
N PHE A 18 12.41 0.09 1.48
CA PHE A 18 11.94 -0.80 2.53
C PHE A 18 10.80 -0.18 3.34
N TYR A 19 9.97 -1.01 3.96
CA TYR A 19 9.03 -0.59 4.99
C TYR A 19 9.26 -1.40 6.28
N TRP A 20 8.92 -0.81 7.42
CA TRP A 20 9.00 -1.48 8.71
C TRP A 20 7.75 -2.32 8.96
N ASP A 21 7.94 -3.62 9.18
CA ASP A 21 6.88 -4.53 9.57
C ASP A 21 6.91 -4.74 11.09
N ALA A 22 5.97 -4.10 11.77
CA ALA A 22 5.84 -4.18 13.22
C ALA A 22 5.47 -5.58 13.75
N ILE A 23 4.91 -6.45 12.90
CA ILE A 23 4.53 -7.81 13.30
C ILE A 23 5.78 -8.67 13.49
N VAL A 24 6.72 -8.59 12.56
CA VAL A 24 7.99 -9.34 12.62
C VAL A 24 9.15 -8.53 13.20
N GLN A 25 8.91 -7.27 13.55
CA GLN A 25 9.91 -6.32 14.08
C GLN A 25 11.17 -6.22 13.20
N ALA A 26 10.96 -6.13 11.89
CA ALA A 26 12.06 -6.08 10.92
C ALA A 26 11.68 -5.25 9.69
N PRO A 27 12.67 -4.67 8.97
CA PRO A 27 12.42 -4.07 7.66
C PRO A 27 12.10 -5.17 6.64
N ARG A 28 11.18 -4.88 5.73
CA ARG A 28 10.84 -5.71 4.57
C ARG A 28 10.98 -4.89 3.30
N GLU A 29 11.35 -5.56 2.22
CA GLU A 29 11.43 -4.94 0.89
C GLU A 29 10.09 -4.32 0.51
N CYS A 30 10.15 -3.18 -0.17
CA CYS A 30 8.95 -2.52 -0.68
C CYS A 30 8.29 -3.41 -1.73
N PRO A 31 7.03 -3.82 -1.54
CA PRO A 31 6.35 -4.66 -2.52
C PRO A 31 6.05 -3.86 -3.79
N ASP A 32 5.96 -4.57 -4.91
CA ASP A 32 5.51 -3.99 -6.17
C ASP A 32 4.15 -3.32 -6.01
N GLY A 33 4.00 -2.14 -6.61
CA GLY A 33 2.78 -1.36 -6.49
C GLY A 33 2.67 -0.58 -5.17
N ALA A 34 3.72 -0.50 -4.36
CA ALA A 34 3.77 0.37 -3.19
C ALA A 34 4.87 1.45 -3.29
N THR A 35 4.79 2.44 -2.39
CA THR A 35 5.78 3.52 -2.25
C THR A 35 6.38 3.49 -0.85
N CYS A 36 7.69 3.27 -0.76
CA CYS A 36 8.44 3.15 0.50
C CYS A 36 9.62 4.13 0.59
N ASP A 37 9.52 5.28 -0.06
CA ASP A 37 10.62 6.24 -0.17
C ASP A 37 10.48 7.40 0.82
N SER A 38 9.74 7.21 1.92
CA SER A 38 9.57 8.25 2.93
C SER A 38 10.91 8.50 3.63
N PRO A 39 11.42 9.76 3.66
CA PRO A 39 12.63 10.09 4.40
C PRO A 39 12.44 9.92 5.92
N GLU A 40 11.20 9.89 6.41
CA GLU A 40 10.87 9.62 7.80
C GLU A 40 10.74 8.11 8.11
N GLY A 41 10.92 7.26 7.10
CA GLY A 41 10.67 5.82 7.15
C GLY A 41 9.20 5.51 6.84
N THR A 42 8.97 4.38 6.17
CA THR A 42 7.64 3.86 5.88
C THR A 42 7.32 2.70 6.84
N VAL A 43 6.11 2.65 7.39
CA VAL A 43 5.63 1.51 8.17
C VAL A 43 4.49 0.81 7.44
N LEU A 44 4.26 -0.47 7.72
CA LEU A 44 3.21 -1.26 7.07
C LEU A 44 1.83 -0.56 7.10
N ALA A 45 1.48 0.09 8.21
CA ALA A 45 0.21 0.80 8.34
C ALA A 45 0.09 2.01 7.40
N THR A 46 1.19 2.71 7.10
CA THR A 46 1.21 3.97 6.35
C THR A 46 1.75 3.83 4.93
N ILE A 47 2.12 2.63 4.51
CA ILE A 47 2.57 2.38 3.14
C ILE A 47 1.48 2.77 2.14
N ALA A 48 1.83 3.66 1.23
CA ALA A 48 0.94 4.11 0.16
C ALA A 48 0.98 3.12 -0.99
N ILE A 49 -0.19 2.76 -1.50
CA ILE A 49 -0.34 1.89 -2.67
C ILE A 49 -0.47 2.76 -3.92
N LYS A 50 0.25 2.39 -4.97
CA LYS A 50 0.23 3.05 -6.28
C LYS A 50 -1.11 2.81 -6.98
N PRO A 51 -1.51 3.68 -7.92
CA PRO A 51 -2.64 3.40 -8.80
C PRO A 51 -2.47 2.06 -9.53
N ASP A 52 -3.58 1.41 -9.86
CA ASP A 52 -3.64 0.05 -10.44
C ASP A 52 -3.18 -1.08 -9.48
N TYR A 53 -3.06 -0.79 -8.19
CA TYR A 53 -2.79 -1.78 -7.15
C TYR A 53 -3.74 -1.60 -5.96
N TYR A 54 -3.91 -2.66 -5.18
CA TYR A 54 -4.69 -2.63 -3.94
C TYR A 54 -4.10 -3.55 -2.88
N ARG A 55 -4.53 -3.34 -1.64
CA ARG A 55 -4.31 -4.25 -0.51
C ARG A 55 -5.60 -4.38 0.28
N LEU A 56 -5.76 -5.51 0.97
CA LEU A 56 -7.00 -5.82 1.68
C LEU A 56 -7.13 -5.13 3.05
N ALA A 57 -6.02 -4.74 3.66
CA ALA A 57 -5.98 -4.10 4.97
C ALA A 57 -4.68 -3.31 5.17
N LEU A 58 -4.69 -2.35 6.10
CA LEU A 58 -3.49 -1.61 6.49
C LEU A 58 -2.39 -2.50 7.11
N SER A 59 -2.77 -3.65 7.66
CA SER A 59 -1.86 -4.66 8.20
C SER A 59 -1.44 -5.71 7.17
N SER A 60 -1.95 -5.66 5.94
CA SER A 60 -1.61 -6.64 4.91
C SER A 60 -0.28 -6.30 4.28
N THR A 61 0.66 -7.24 4.33
CA THR A 61 1.96 -7.16 3.65
C THR A 61 1.87 -7.47 2.16
N GLN A 62 0.75 -8.06 1.72
CA GLN A 62 0.54 -8.43 0.34
C GLN A 62 -0.12 -7.28 -0.44
N VAL A 63 0.50 -6.90 -1.56
CA VAL A 63 -0.05 -5.95 -2.52
C VAL A 63 -0.39 -6.71 -3.80
N TYR A 64 -1.55 -6.39 -4.37
CA TYR A 64 -2.09 -7.07 -5.53
C TYR A 64 -2.26 -6.08 -6.67
N LYS A 65 -1.93 -6.52 -7.90
CA LYS A 65 -2.24 -5.76 -9.10
C LYS A 65 -3.74 -5.80 -9.36
N CYS A 66 -4.30 -4.64 -9.68
CA CYS A 66 -5.69 -4.49 -10.07
C CYS A 66 -5.86 -4.99 -11.51
N GLY A 67 -6.84 -5.85 -11.76
CA GLY A 67 -7.11 -6.34 -13.13
C GLY A 67 -7.91 -5.35 -13.98
N THR A 68 -8.54 -4.35 -13.35
CA THR A 68 -9.56 -3.50 -13.99
C THR A 68 -9.07 -2.09 -14.30
N GLY A 69 -7.92 -1.66 -13.76
CA GLY A 69 -7.47 -0.26 -13.83
C GLY A 69 -8.31 0.72 -13.00
N ASN A 70 -9.31 0.24 -12.25
CA ASN A 70 -10.20 1.06 -11.44
C ASN A 70 -9.67 1.30 -10.02
N CYS A 71 -8.57 0.64 -9.64
CA CYS A 71 -7.92 0.87 -8.36
C CYS A 71 -7.14 2.18 -8.40
N LEU A 72 -7.56 3.16 -7.60
CA LEU A 72 -6.87 4.46 -7.45
C LEU A 72 -5.63 4.35 -6.56
N GLY A 73 -5.48 3.26 -5.81
CA GLY A 73 -4.43 3.09 -4.80
C GLY A 73 -4.77 3.86 -3.52
N GLY A 74 -3.73 4.35 -2.83
CA GLY A 74 -3.84 5.14 -1.60
C GLY A 74 -3.48 4.36 -0.33
N LEU A 75 -3.90 4.90 0.82
CA LEU A 75 -3.82 4.21 2.10
C LEU A 75 -5.01 3.26 2.15
N GLY A 76 -4.77 1.95 2.33
CA GLY A 76 -5.74 0.85 2.09
C GLY A 76 -7.01 0.83 2.96
N ASN A 77 -7.42 1.96 3.56
CA ASN A 77 -8.63 2.16 4.33
C ASN A 77 -9.59 3.21 3.73
N THR A 78 -9.19 4.00 2.72
CA THR A 78 -10.06 4.92 2.00
C THR A 78 -10.42 4.36 0.64
N THR A 79 -11.61 4.72 0.11
CA THR A 79 -12.18 4.24 -1.15
C THR A 79 -11.11 4.12 -2.24
N THR A 80 -10.64 2.88 -2.46
CA THR A 80 -9.55 2.57 -3.40
C THR A 80 -10.04 2.47 -4.83
N CYS A 81 -11.33 2.69 -5.07
CA CYS A 81 -11.96 2.47 -6.35
C CYS A 81 -12.39 3.78 -6.98
N ARG A 82 -12.25 3.86 -8.30
CA ARG A 82 -12.91 4.88 -9.12
C ARG A 82 -14.42 4.85 -8.87
N GLU A 83 -15.06 6.01 -8.98
CA GLU A 83 -16.52 6.13 -8.90
C GLU A 83 -17.23 5.11 -9.81
N GLY A 84 -18.30 4.48 -9.28
CA GLY A 84 -19.04 3.43 -9.97
C GLY A 84 -18.37 2.05 -9.98
N SER A 85 -17.27 1.90 -9.23
CA SER A 85 -16.57 0.64 -9.04
C SER A 85 -16.49 0.30 -7.55
N GLY A 86 -16.67 -0.98 -7.24
CA GLY A 86 -16.76 -1.44 -5.85
C GLY A 86 -16.08 -2.77 -5.60
N GLY A 87 -16.01 -3.13 -4.31
CA GLY A 87 -15.41 -4.38 -3.85
C GLY A 87 -13.88 -4.42 -3.98
N VAL A 88 -13.30 -5.55 -3.57
CA VAL A 88 -11.85 -5.76 -3.50
C VAL A 88 -11.11 -5.67 -4.84
N LEU A 89 -11.83 -5.81 -5.96
CA LEU A 89 -11.26 -5.74 -7.31
C LEU A 89 -11.60 -4.43 -8.03
N CYS A 90 -12.30 -3.50 -7.36
CA CYS A 90 -12.89 -2.33 -8.01
C CYS A 90 -13.60 -2.72 -9.31
N ALA A 91 -14.43 -3.76 -9.22
CA ALA A 91 -15.19 -4.25 -10.36
C ALA A 91 -16.30 -3.24 -10.70
N VAL A 92 -16.58 -3.10 -11.99
CA VAL A 92 -17.68 -2.25 -12.49
C VAL A 92 -18.98 -3.01 -12.27
N CYS A 93 -19.62 -2.82 -11.12
CA CYS A 93 -20.88 -3.49 -10.76
C CYS A 93 -21.86 -2.58 -10.02
N ASP A 94 -21.58 -1.29 -9.88
CA ASP A 94 -22.53 -0.38 -9.24
C ASP A 94 -23.72 -0.13 -10.17
N ASP A 95 -24.90 0.04 -9.57
CA ASP A 95 -26.11 0.38 -10.31
C ASP A 95 -25.86 1.59 -11.20
N LYS A 96 -26.20 1.45 -12.50
CA LYS A 96 -26.02 2.44 -13.58
C LYS A 96 -24.60 2.51 -14.20
N TYR A 97 -23.65 1.68 -13.77
CA TYR A 97 -22.32 1.59 -14.36
C TYR A 97 -22.15 0.28 -15.13
N TYR A 98 -22.19 0.37 -16.47
CA TYR A 98 -22.09 -0.78 -17.36
C TYR A 98 -20.79 -0.72 -18.18
N LEU A 99 -20.20 -1.89 -18.47
CA LEU A 99 -19.09 -1.99 -19.42
C LEU A 99 -19.55 -1.45 -20.78
N LYS A 100 -18.82 -0.46 -21.30
CA LYS A 100 -19.04 0.07 -22.65
C LYS A 100 -18.71 -1.02 -23.67
N SER A 101 -19.71 -1.44 -24.43
CA SER A 101 -19.60 -2.30 -25.61
C SER A 101 -18.89 -1.60 -26.76
#